data_AF-A0A7C7DJR4-F1
#
_entry.id   AF-A0A7C7DJR4-F1
#
_cell.length_a   1.000
_cell.length_b   1.000
_cell.length_c   1.000
_cell.angle_alpha   90.00
_cell.angle_beta   90.00
_cell.angle_gamma   90.00
#
_symmetry.space_group_name_H-M   'P 1'
#
loop_
_entity.id
_entity.type
_entity.pdbx_description
1 polymer ?
#
loop_
_entity_poly.entity_id
_entity_poly.type
_entity_poly.pdbx_seq_one_letter_code
_entity_poly.pdbx_strand_id
1 'polypeptide(L)' 'REVRASVGAGFLYPLLGEMRTMPGLPTDPAGAHMDIDEKGNITGLF' A
#
# COMPACT_ATOMS: atom_id res chain seq x y z
N ARG A 1 14.52 18.43 5.43
CA ARG A 1 15.43 17.49 4.72
C ARG A 1 16.00 16.57 5.79
N GLU A 2 15.61 15.29 5.78
CA GLU A 2 15.79 14.33 6.89
C GLU A 2 16.58 13.12 6.37
N VAL A 3 17.40 12.47 7.20
CA VAL A 3 18.16 11.26 6.82
C VAL A 3 17.84 10.17 7.83
N ARG A 4 17.44 8.98 7.35
CA ARG A 4 17.10 7.84 8.19
C ARG A 4 18.11 6.72 8.02
N ALA A 5 18.37 6.02 9.11
CA ALA A 5 19.30 4.90 9.16
C ALA A 5 18.53 3.59 9.34
N SER A 6 18.60 2.71 8.34
CA SER A 6 18.14 1.33 8.47
C SER A 6 19.30 0.48 8.98
N VAL A 7 19.61 0.61 10.28
CA VAL A 7 20.81 0.00 10.90
C VAL A 7 20.85 -1.52 10.71
N GLY A 8 19.70 -2.20 10.73
CA GLY A 8 19.62 -3.64 10.47
C GLY A 8 19.85 -4.03 9.00
N ALA A 9 19.53 -3.15 8.05
CA ALA A 9 19.73 -3.40 6.62
C ALA A 9 21.05 -2.82 6.08
N GLY A 10 21.79 -2.06 6.90
CA GLY A 10 23.14 -1.59 6.59
C GLY A 10 23.22 -0.35 5.69
N PHE A 11 22.14 0.44 5.56
CA PHE A 11 22.15 1.64 4.71
C PHE A 11 21.52 2.88 5.35
N LEU A 12 21.99 4.04 4.92
CA LEU A 12 21.41 5.35 5.18
C LEU A 12 20.67 5.81 3.93
N TYR A 13 19.47 6.39 4.09
CA TYR A 13 18.73 6.95 2.96
C TYR A 13 18.27 8.39 3.26
N PRO A 14 18.57 9.36 2.36
CA PRO A 14 18.08 10.72 2.49
C PRO A 14 16.63 10.83 2.01
N LEU A 15 15.80 11.51 2.79
CA LEU A 15 14.44 11.89 2.42
C LEU A 15 14.47 13.25 1.70
N LEU A 16 14.20 13.22 0.39
CA LEU A 16 14.07 14.42 -0.45
C LEU A 16 12.66 15.06 -0.40
N GLY A 17 11.73 14.41 0.30
CA GLY A 17 10.35 14.83 0.49
C GLY A 17 9.64 13.91 1.48
N GLU A 18 8.33 14.08 1.64
CA GLU A 18 7.51 13.19 2.47
C GLU A 18 7.40 11.82 1.79
N MET A 19 7.92 10.77 2.43
CA MET A 19 7.67 9.38 2.03
C MET A 19 6.54 8.82 2.90
N ARG A 20 5.41 8.50 2.28
CA ARG A 20 4.31 7.81 2.95
C ARG A 20 4.60 6.32 3.04
N THR A 21 4.73 5.82 4.26
CA THR A 21 4.91 4.38 4.54
C THR A 21 3.59 3.62 4.71
N MET A 22 2.47 4.34 4.79
CA MET A 22 1.13 3.79 4.86
C MET A 22 0.28 4.43 3.75
N PRO A 23 -0.02 3.71 2.66
CA PRO A 23 -0.93 4.20 1.63
C PRO A 23 -2.36 4.27 2.18
N GLY A 24 -3.12 5.27 1.73
CA GLY A 24 -4.56 5.33 1.97
C GLY A 24 -5.35 4.60 0.88
N LEU A 25 -6.64 4.39 1.12
CA LEU A 25 -7.56 3.92 0.09
C LEU A 25 -7.91 5.07 -0.88
N PRO A 26 -8.12 4.76 -2.18
CA PRO A 26 -8.66 5.73 -3.13
C PRO A 26 -10.15 6.03 -2.83
N THR A 27 -10.68 7.08 -3.46
CA THR A 27 -12.10 7.49 -3.31
C THR A 27 -13.07 6.36 -3.63
N ASP A 28 -12.77 5.54 -4.64
CA ASP A 28 -13.50 4.32 -4.98
C ASP A 28 -12.62 3.09 -4.68
N PRO A 29 -12.75 2.47 -3.49
CA PRO A 29 -11.90 1.35 -3.10
C PRO A 29 -12.31 0.08 -3.86
N ALA A 30 -11.34 -0.68 -4.36
CA ALA A 30 -11.58 -1.95 -5.04
C ALA A 30 -12.47 -2.91 -4.22
N GLY A 31 -12.35 -2.89 -2.89
CA GLY A 31 -13.18 -3.68 -1.97
C GLY A 31 -14.69 -3.40 -2.05
N ALA A 32 -15.11 -2.26 -2.59
CA ALA A 32 -16.54 -1.98 -2.83
C ALA A 32 -17.10 -2.79 -4.01
N HIS A 33 -16.24 -3.30 -4.89
CA HIS A 33 -16.61 -4.07 -6.09
C HIS A 33 -16.25 -5.56 -5.97
N MET A 34 -15.70 -5.99 -4.84
CA MET A 34 -15.32 -7.37 -4.57
C MET A 34 -16.51 -8.14 -4.01
N ASP A 35 -16.83 -9.28 -4.60
CA ASP A 35 -17.92 -10.15 -4.15
C ASP A 35 -17.64 -11.63 -4.45
N ILE A 36 -18.49 -12.51 -3.94
CA ILE A 36 -18.47 -13.95 -4.19
C ILE A 36 -19.84 -14.36 -4.72
N ASP A 37 -19.89 -14.92 -5.93
CA ASP A 37 -21.15 -15.39 -6.53
C ASP A 37 -21.69 -16.67 -5.84
N GLU A 38 -22.93 -17.05 -6.15
CA GLU A 38 -23.59 -18.24 -5.59
C GLU A 38 -22.88 -19.57 -5.89
N LYS A 39 -21.96 -19.58 -6.86
CA LYS A 39 -21.14 -20.74 -7.24
C LYS A 39 -19.77 -20.71 -6.57
N GLY A 40 -19.49 -19.70 -5.75
CA GLY A 40 -18.23 -19.52 -5.04
C GLY A 40 -17.12 -18.86 -5.87
N ASN A 41 -17.44 -18.24 -7.01
CA ASN A 41 -16.45 -17.51 -7.81
C ASN A 41 -16.27 -16.09 -7.27
N ILE A 42 -15.02 -15.65 -7.20
CA ILE A 42 -14.66 -14.30 -6.74
C ILE A 42 -14.75 -13.31 -7.91
N THR A 43 -15.41 -12.19 -7.69
CA THR A 43 -15.50 -11.05 -8.63
C THR A 43 -14.75 -9.85 -8.06
N GLY A 44 -14.26 -8.95 -8.94
CA GLY A 44 -13.66 -7.67 -8.54
C GLY A 44 -12.28 -7.74 -7.87
N LEU A 45 -11.65 -8.92 -7.80
CA LEU A 45 -10.33 -9.11 -7.18
C LEU A 45 -9.15 -8.82 -8.13
N PHE A 46 -9.40 -8.80 -9.45
CA PHE A 46 -8.45 -8.52 -10.51
C PHE A 46 -9.08 -7.70 -11.63
#